data_AF-A0A0E4HCC2-F1
#
_entry.id   AF-A0A0E4HCC2-F1
#
_cell.length_a   1.000
_cell.length_b   1.000
_cell.length_c   1.000
_cell.angle_alpha   90.00
_cell.angle_beta   90.00
_cell.angle_gamma   90.00
#
_symmetry.space_group_name_H-M   'P 1'
#
loop_
_entity.id
_entity.type
_entity.pdbx_description
1 polymer ?
#
loop_
_entity_poly.entity_id
_entity_poly.type
_entity_poly.pdbx_seq_one_letter_code
_entity_poly.pdbx_strand_id
1 'polypeptide(L)'
;MRTRSPGILSLLAICWVAASCDSGGTPESVSVALPRKLTSEQAGKLITANINETSSRNGTAHWTDITPPDIWEQTGHQLFKNIEETSSWDTFAVSDGKAVQIGIGFGGYGVTSAVPYDVNKDGTADIVYAYSFGSGIHRSVIEWLDLQDFTEHVVSNKPEAKEFRQEDLILKIENENIAVYRIEGMDNNKASFDVLRTYPTTKDIEKMTLVKEGELVWENSEFFNIPEK
;
A
#
# COMPACT_ATOMS: atom_id res chain seq x y z
N MET A 1 -9.09 55.00 27.50
CA MET A 1 -9.01 54.78 26.03
C MET A 1 -8.23 53.50 25.85
N ARG A 2 -8.78 52.29 25.69
CA ARG A 2 -9.78 51.78 24.72
C ARG A 2 -9.46 52.18 23.28
N THR A 3 -8.75 51.30 22.57
CA THR A 3 -9.09 50.84 21.22
C THR A 3 -8.54 49.41 21.03
N ARG A 4 -9.46 48.43 21.06
CA ARG A 4 -9.36 47.10 20.44
C ARG A 4 -9.82 47.24 18.99
N SER A 5 -9.30 46.39 18.09
CA SER A 5 -10.01 45.71 16.98
C SER A 5 -9.02 45.00 16.04
N PRO A 6 -9.42 43.97 15.26
CA PRO A 6 -9.71 42.62 15.78
C PRO A 6 -9.08 41.50 14.93
N GLY A 7 -9.07 40.28 15.49
CA GLY A 7 -8.77 39.05 14.76
C GLY A 7 -9.85 38.72 13.73
N ILE A 8 -9.41 38.25 12.57
CA ILE A 8 -10.27 37.75 11.50
C ILE A 8 -10.64 36.31 11.86
N LEU A 9 -11.83 36.14 12.43
CA LEU A 9 -12.52 34.85 12.54
C LEU A 9 -13.31 34.68 11.23
N SER A 10 -12.83 33.82 10.33
CA SER A 10 -13.64 33.37 9.19
C SER A 10 -14.72 32.43 9.73
N LEU A 11 -15.92 32.98 9.99
CA LEU A 11 -17.13 32.19 10.15
C LEU A 11 -17.50 31.58 8.78
N LEU A 12 -17.30 30.27 8.62
CA LEU A 12 -18.04 29.52 7.61
C LEU A 12 -19.50 29.45 8.06
N ALA A 13 -20.37 30.15 7.33
CA ALA A 13 -21.81 30.05 7.48
C ALA A 13 -22.27 28.70 6.89
N ILE A 14 -22.54 27.73 7.76
CA ILE A 14 -23.25 26.51 7.38
C ILE A 14 -24.74 26.88 7.32
N CYS A 15 -25.25 27.04 6.10
CA CYS A 15 -26.70 27.19 5.87
C CYS A 15 -27.42 25.90 6.26
N TRP A 16 -28.06 25.91 7.42
CA TRP A 16 -29.08 24.91 7.78
C TRP A 16 -30.34 25.21 6.97
N VAL A 17 -30.60 24.45 5.92
CA VAL A 17 -31.93 24.38 5.32
C VAL A 17 -32.75 23.41 6.16
N ALA A 18 -33.55 23.95 7.07
CA ALA A 18 -34.61 23.17 7.72
C ALA A 18 -35.79 23.04 6.75
N ALA A 19 -35.94 21.87 6.13
CA ALA A 19 -37.19 21.43 5.53
C ALA A 19 -37.79 20.33 6.41
N SER A 20 -39.01 20.60 6.87
CA SER A 20 -39.80 19.81 7.81
C SER A 20 -40.56 18.68 7.10
N CYS A 21 -40.55 17.50 7.73
CA CYS A 21 -41.48 16.36 7.66
C CYS A 21 -41.88 15.79 6.29
N ASP A 22 -41.50 14.54 5.99
CA ASP A 22 -42.30 13.33 6.28
C ASP A 22 -41.65 12.09 5.63
N SER A 23 -41.88 10.91 6.22
CA SER A 23 -41.53 9.55 5.78
C SER A 23 -40.05 9.13 5.73
N GLY A 24 -39.73 8.14 6.57
CA GLY A 24 -38.42 7.53 6.69
C GLY A 24 -37.92 6.92 5.39
N GLY A 25 -36.78 7.41 4.93
CA GLY A 25 -35.88 6.71 4.03
C GLY A 25 -34.57 6.50 4.78
N THR A 26 -34.13 5.24 4.88
CA THR A 26 -32.74 4.89 5.15
C THR A 26 -31.84 5.74 4.25
N PRO A 27 -30.73 6.32 4.74
CA PRO A 27 -29.83 7.05 3.85
C PRO A 27 -29.32 6.05 2.82
N GLU A 28 -29.72 6.23 1.55
CA GLU A 28 -29.12 5.52 0.43
C GLU A 28 -27.62 5.80 0.49
N SER A 29 -26.84 4.75 0.76
CA SER A 29 -25.39 4.80 0.62
C SER A 29 -25.11 5.18 -0.83
N VAL A 30 -24.68 6.42 -1.06
CA VAL A 30 -24.17 6.85 -2.35
C VAL A 30 -22.92 6.02 -2.60
N SER A 31 -23.06 4.93 -3.35
CA SER A 31 -21.91 4.14 -3.80
C SER A 31 -21.12 5.04 -4.76
N VAL A 32 -20.06 5.66 -4.27
CA VAL A 32 -19.11 6.39 -5.12
C VAL A 32 -18.56 5.37 -6.11
N ALA A 33 -18.88 5.56 -7.40
CA ALA A 33 -18.39 4.65 -8.43
C ALA A 33 -16.86 4.68 -8.43
N LEU A 34 -16.23 3.50 -8.45
CA LEU A 34 -14.77 3.41 -8.57
C LEU A 34 -14.31 4.17 -9.81
N PRO A 35 -13.16 4.86 -9.74
CA PRO A 35 -12.59 5.53 -10.90
C PRO A 35 -12.33 4.52 -12.01
N ARG A 36 -12.16 4.97 -13.25
CA ARG A 36 -11.77 4.06 -14.33
C ARG A 36 -10.31 3.65 -14.15
N LYS A 37 -10.00 2.35 -14.23
CA LYS A 37 -8.61 1.87 -14.29
C LYS A 37 -7.81 2.54 -15.42
N LEU A 38 -6.63 3.02 -15.07
CA LEU A 38 -5.62 3.54 -15.97
C LEU A 38 -4.95 2.40 -16.75
N THR A 39 -4.58 2.71 -17.99
CA THR A 39 -3.65 1.88 -18.76
C THR A 39 -2.21 2.09 -18.29
N SER A 40 -1.31 1.15 -18.61
CA SER A 40 0.13 1.29 -18.35
C SER A 40 0.73 2.58 -18.89
N GLU A 41 0.29 3.05 -20.06
CA GLU A 41 0.77 4.32 -20.64
C GLU A 41 0.31 5.53 -19.82
N GLN A 42 -0.94 5.54 -19.36
CA GLN A 42 -1.48 6.62 -18.53
C GLN A 42 -0.80 6.66 -17.17
N ALA A 43 -0.67 5.50 -16.51
CA ALA A 43 0.04 5.39 -15.24
C ALA A 43 1.50 5.80 -15.39
N GLY A 44 2.19 5.35 -16.46
CA GLY A 44 3.57 5.73 -16.73
C GLY A 44 3.78 7.24 -16.86
N LYS A 45 2.85 7.97 -17.47
CA LYS A 45 2.90 9.44 -17.53
C LYS A 45 2.85 10.07 -16.15
N LEU A 46 1.97 9.58 -15.26
CA LEU A 46 1.86 10.08 -13.88
C LEU A 46 3.11 9.74 -13.06
N ILE A 47 3.60 8.50 -13.17
CA ILE A 47 4.80 8.04 -12.45
C ILE A 47 6.02 8.84 -12.89
N THR A 48 6.23 9.03 -14.20
CA THR A 48 7.33 9.84 -14.72
C THR A 48 7.22 11.31 -14.30
N ALA A 49 6.02 11.88 -14.23
CA ALA A 49 5.83 13.24 -13.74
C ALA A 49 6.26 13.39 -12.27
N ASN A 50 5.94 12.40 -11.42
CA ASN A 50 6.40 12.39 -10.02
C ASN A 50 7.92 12.16 -9.89
N ILE A 51 8.48 11.16 -10.59
CA ILE A 51 9.91 10.86 -10.56
C ILE A 51 10.77 12.05 -11.04
N ASN A 52 10.32 12.80 -12.05
CA ASN A 52 11.07 13.94 -12.59
C ASN A 52 11.14 15.14 -11.63
N GLU A 53 10.27 15.23 -10.61
CA GLU A 53 10.47 16.17 -9.50
C GLU A 53 11.61 15.74 -8.56
N THR A 54 12.03 14.46 -8.60
CA THR A 54 12.98 13.87 -7.65
C THR A 54 14.30 13.36 -8.26
N SER A 55 14.42 12.98 -9.55
CA SER A 55 15.70 12.67 -10.23
C SER A 55 15.60 12.36 -11.73
N SER A 56 16.68 12.64 -12.46
CA SER A 56 16.84 12.48 -13.92
C SER A 56 17.08 11.03 -14.38
N ARG A 57 16.03 10.23 -14.55
CA ARG A 57 16.12 8.95 -15.29
C ARG A 57 15.26 8.99 -16.56
N ASN A 58 15.93 9.23 -17.68
CA ASN A 58 15.37 9.13 -19.03
C ASN A 58 15.30 7.66 -19.46
N GLY A 59 14.20 6.99 -19.12
CA GLY A 59 13.81 5.70 -19.69
C GLY A 59 12.29 5.61 -19.71
N THR A 60 11.70 5.17 -20.81
CA THR A 60 10.28 4.81 -20.85
C THR A 60 10.12 3.46 -20.16
N ALA A 61 10.19 3.46 -18.84
CA ALA A 61 9.98 2.26 -18.04
C ALA A 61 8.62 1.64 -18.37
N HIS A 62 8.63 0.34 -18.65
CA HIS A 62 7.42 -0.44 -18.88
C HIS A 62 6.74 -0.79 -17.55
N TRP A 63 5.66 -0.07 -17.24
CA TRP A 63 4.87 -0.24 -16.03
C TRP A 63 3.81 -1.34 -16.20
N THR A 64 3.85 -2.35 -15.34
CA THR A 64 2.88 -3.45 -15.34
C THR A 64 1.89 -3.27 -14.21
N ASP A 65 0.60 -3.34 -14.51
CA ASP A 65 -0.47 -3.36 -13.49
C ASP A 65 -0.41 -4.70 -12.75
N ILE A 66 -0.07 -4.64 -11.46
CA ILE A 66 0.01 -5.79 -10.54
C ILE A 66 -1.11 -5.75 -9.48
N THR A 67 -2.13 -4.92 -9.68
CA THR A 67 -3.16 -4.62 -8.67
C THR A 67 -3.98 -5.85 -8.29
N PRO A 68 -3.92 -6.32 -7.03
CA PRO A 68 -4.87 -7.30 -6.54
C PRO A 68 -6.33 -6.81 -6.65
N PRO A 69 -7.31 -7.68 -6.95
CA PRO A 69 -8.70 -7.24 -7.09
C PRO A 69 -9.26 -6.52 -5.86
N ASP A 70 -8.95 -7.01 -4.67
CA ASP A 70 -9.37 -6.46 -3.39
C ASP A 70 -8.77 -5.07 -3.11
N ILE A 71 -7.49 -4.85 -3.44
CA ILE A 71 -6.87 -3.51 -3.39
C ILE A 71 -7.68 -2.54 -4.26
N TRP A 72 -7.97 -2.91 -5.51
CA TRP A 72 -8.72 -2.03 -6.41
C TRP A 72 -10.14 -1.75 -5.89
N GLU A 73 -10.84 -2.78 -5.44
CA GLU A 73 -12.23 -2.68 -5.01
C GLU A 73 -12.39 -1.85 -3.73
N GLN A 74 -11.43 -1.93 -2.80
CA GLN A 74 -11.53 -1.27 -1.50
C GLN A 74 -10.83 0.09 -1.45
N THR A 75 -9.78 0.29 -2.24
CA THR A 75 -8.98 1.53 -2.20
C THR A 75 -9.14 2.40 -3.45
N GLY A 76 -9.60 1.84 -4.57
CA GLY A 76 -9.62 2.55 -5.86
C GLY A 76 -8.23 2.88 -6.43
N HIS A 77 -7.16 2.33 -5.86
CA HIS A 77 -5.79 2.52 -6.34
C HIS A 77 -5.33 1.33 -7.18
N GLN A 78 -4.51 1.61 -8.18
CA GLN A 78 -3.77 0.61 -8.94
C GLN A 78 -2.31 0.56 -8.50
N LEU A 79 -1.75 -0.63 -8.43
CA LEU A 79 -0.34 -0.86 -8.18
C LEU A 79 0.37 -1.13 -9.51
N PHE A 80 1.37 -0.32 -9.82
CA PHE A 80 2.18 -0.47 -11.02
C PHE A 80 3.63 -0.77 -10.66
N LYS A 81 4.19 -1.82 -11.24
CA LYS A 81 5.55 -2.27 -10.97
C LYS A 81 6.42 -2.18 -12.22
N ASN A 82 7.64 -1.73 -12.05
CA ASN A 82 8.65 -1.87 -13.09
C ASN A 82 9.17 -3.32 -13.10
N ILE A 83 9.01 -4.01 -14.22
CA ILE A 83 9.46 -5.40 -14.38
C ILE A 83 10.65 -5.53 -15.33
N GLU A 84 11.22 -4.40 -15.78
CA GLU A 84 12.41 -4.43 -16.64
C GLU A 84 13.62 -4.93 -15.86
N GLU A 85 14.27 -5.99 -16.36
CA GLU A 85 15.37 -6.69 -15.66
C GLU A 85 16.55 -5.78 -15.28
N THR A 86 16.78 -4.71 -16.01
CA THR A 86 17.88 -3.75 -15.77
C THR A 86 17.50 -2.59 -14.86
N SER A 87 16.27 -2.57 -14.34
CA SER A 87 15.73 -1.49 -13.51
C SER A 87 15.62 -1.89 -12.04
N SER A 88 15.34 -0.91 -11.17
CA SER A 88 14.82 -1.20 -9.83
C SER A 88 13.36 -1.66 -9.98
N TRP A 89 12.99 -2.79 -9.37
CA TRP A 89 11.63 -3.34 -9.37
C TRP A 89 10.65 -2.53 -8.51
N ASP A 90 10.77 -1.21 -8.56
CA ASP A 90 9.99 -0.25 -7.78
C ASP A 90 8.51 -0.37 -8.14
N THR A 91 7.68 -0.16 -7.12
CA THR A 91 6.23 -0.18 -7.24
C THR A 91 5.67 1.21 -6.96
N PHE A 92 4.56 1.54 -7.61
CA PHE A 92 3.84 2.79 -7.41
C PHE A 92 2.36 2.51 -7.17
N ALA A 93 1.79 3.12 -6.14
CA ALA A 93 0.35 3.24 -5.97
C ALA A 93 -0.13 4.44 -6.80
N VAL A 94 -1.14 4.24 -7.65
CA VAL A 94 -1.62 5.24 -8.60
C VAL A 94 -3.13 5.37 -8.51
N SER A 95 -3.62 6.60 -8.36
CA SER A 95 -5.03 6.98 -8.44
C SER A 95 -5.15 8.30 -9.21
N ASP A 96 -6.36 8.67 -9.65
CA ASP A 96 -6.58 9.74 -10.62
C ASP A 96 -5.81 11.04 -10.29
N GLY A 97 -4.74 11.30 -11.05
CA GLY A 97 -3.87 12.48 -10.93
C GLY A 97 -2.65 12.33 -10.02
N LYS A 98 -2.48 11.23 -9.27
CA LYS A 98 -1.36 11.03 -8.35
C LYS A 98 -0.73 9.64 -8.50
N ALA A 99 0.59 9.60 -8.43
CA ALA A 99 1.37 8.38 -8.23
C ALA A 99 2.18 8.55 -6.94
N VAL A 100 2.36 7.52 -6.14
CA VAL A 100 3.22 7.51 -4.95
C VAL A 100 4.08 6.25 -5.03
N GLN A 101 5.39 6.39 -4.88
CA GLN A 101 6.27 5.22 -4.82
C GLN A 101 5.97 4.45 -3.53
N ILE A 102 5.84 3.13 -3.63
CA ILE A 102 5.74 2.22 -2.49
C ILE A 102 6.75 1.10 -2.68
N GLY A 103 7.40 0.67 -1.60
CA GLY A 103 8.32 -0.47 -1.60
C GLY A 103 9.44 -0.40 -2.65
N ILE A 104 10.56 0.23 -2.28
CA ILE A 104 11.77 0.27 -3.11
C ILE A 104 12.21 -1.14 -3.52
N GLY A 105 12.50 -1.34 -4.81
CA GLY A 105 12.90 -2.64 -5.36
C GLY A 105 14.38 -2.79 -5.64
N PHE A 106 15.21 -1.81 -5.31
CA PHE A 106 16.64 -1.83 -5.63
C PHE A 106 17.37 -3.00 -4.95
N GLY A 107 17.81 -3.98 -5.76
CA GLY A 107 18.55 -5.16 -5.29
C GLY A 107 17.70 -6.24 -4.60
N GLY A 108 16.37 -6.07 -4.51
CA GLY A 108 15.43 -7.08 -4.00
C GLY A 108 14.34 -7.35 -5.00
N TYR A 109 13.08 -7.51 -4.57
CA TYR A 109 11.95 -7.72 -5.49
C TYR A 109 10.94 -6.58 -5.52
N GLY A 110 11.14 -5.50 -4.76
CA GLY A 110 10.11 -4.48 -4.56
C GLY A 110 8.90 -5.07 -3.85
N VAL A 111 7.70 -4.56 -4.10
CA VAL A 111 6.49 -5.09 -3.44
C VAL A 111 6.26 -6.55 -3.86
N THR A 112 6.14 -7.44 -2.86
CA THR A 112 5.89 -8.88 -3.01
C THR A 112 4.48 -9.28 -2.59
N SER A 113 3.81 -8.47 -1.76
CA SER A 113 2.44 -8.71 -1.30
C SER A 113 1.80 -7.40 -0.89
N ALA A 114 0.49 -7.26 -1.10
CA ALA A 114 -0.29 -6.12 -0.62
C ALA A 114 -1.71 -6.56 -0.28
N VAL A 115 -2.30 -5.99 0.76
CA VAL A 115 -3.68 -6.22 1.18
C VAL A 115 -4.33 -4.90 1.58
N PRO A 116 -5.63 -4.69 1.28
CA PRO A 116 -6.36 -3.52 1.74
C PRO A 116 -6.74 -3.65 3.22
N TYR A 117 -6.54 -2.61 4.03
CA TYR A 117 -6.88 -2.67 5.45
C TYR A 117 -7.05 -1.28 6.05
N ASP A 118 -8.11 -1.03 6.83
CA ASP A 118 -8.29 0.21 7.58
C ASP A 118 -7.43 0.17 8.86
N VAL A 119 -6.17 0.62 8.74
CA VAL A 119 -5.14 0.45 9.79
C VAL A 119 -5.43 1.36 10.98
N ASN A 120 -5.68 2.63 10.70
CA ASN A 120 -5.88 3.68 11.70
C ASN A 120 -7.34 3.79 12.19
N LYS A 121 -8.26 3.00 11.62
CA LYS A 121 -9.71 2.94 11.94
C LYS A 121 -10.45 4.24 11.62
N ASP A 122 -10.01 4.95 10.59
CA ASP A 122 -10.66 6.17 10.12
C ASP A 122 -11.81 5.91 9.13
N GLY A 123 -12.03 4.64 8.74
CA GLY A 123 -13.05 4.22 7.80
C GLY A 123 -12.58 4.16 6.35
N THR A 124 -11.30 4.48 6.08
CA THR A 124 -10.65 4.38 4.78
C THR A 124 -9.79 3.11 4.76
N ALA A 125 -9.94 2.28 3.74
CA ALA A 125 -9.00 1.17 3.56
C ALA A 125 -7.66 1.72 3.05
N ASP A 126 -6.58 1.43 3.76
CA ASP A 126 -5.19 1.71 3.38
C ASP A 126 -4.58 0.56 2.57
N ILE A 127 -3.34 0.74 2.13
CA ILE A 127 -2.57 -0.33 1.47
C ILE A 127 -1.48 -0.79 2.43
N VAL A 128 -1.64 -1.97 3.02
CA VAL A 128 -0.59 -2.65 3.79
C VAL A 128 0.18 -3.56 2.86
N TYR A 129 1.49 -3.42 2.81
CA TYR A 129 2.31 -4.12 1.83
C TYR A 129 3.62 -4.63 2.41
N ALA A 130 4.09 -5.74 1.86
CA ALA A 130 5.42 -6.25 2.10
C ALA A 130 6.27 -6.07 0.85
N TYR A 131 7.53 -5.71 1.05
CA TYR A 131 8.46 -5.49 -0.05
C TYR A 131 9.88 -5.89 0.34
N SER A 132 10.73 -6.08 -0.67
CA SER A 132 12.14 -6.38 -0.45
C SER A 132 13.12 -5.62 -1.31
N PHE A 133 14.29 -5.40 -0.73
CA PHE A 133 15.40 -4.63 -1.32
C PHE A 133 16.75 -5.10 -0.78
N GLY A 134 17.83 -4.60 -1.39
CA GLY A 134 19.19 -4.73 -0.87
C GLY A 134 20.15 -5.39 -1.85
N SER A 135 21.04 -4.59 -2.46
CA SER A 135 22.12 -5.07 -3.32
C SER A 135 23.25 -5.71 -2.51
N GLY A 136 23.01 -6.92 -2.00
CA GLY A 136 23.96 -7.74 -1.25
C GLY A 136 23.31 -8.54 -0.13
N ILE A 137 22.80 -7.83 0.89
CA ILE A 137 22.00 -8.43 1.97
C ILE A 137 20.54 -8.11 1.67
N HIS A 138 19.77 -9.15 1.34
CA HIS A 138 18.33 -9.07 1.11
C HIS A 138 17.63 -8.64 2.39
N ARG A 139 16.64 -7.76 2.28
CA ARG A 139 15.84 -7.29 3.40
C ARG A 139 14.38 -7.27 2.99
N SER A 140 13.52 -7.74 3.88
CA SER A 140 12.07 -7.71 3.71
C SER A 140 11.40 -6.91 4.82
N VAL A 141 10.62 -5.91 4.44
CA VAL A 141 9.96 -4.96 5.33
C VAL A 141 8.45 -4.98 5.08
N ILE A 142 7.68 -4.63 6.10
CA ILE A 142 6.25 -4.40 6.01
C ILE A 142 6.02 -2.91 6.28
N GLU A 143 5.27 -2.27 5.40
CA GLU A 143 4.86 -0.88 5.50
C GLU A 143 3.37 -0.78 5.19
N TRP A 144 2.76 0.35 5.55
CA TRP A 144 1.45 0.71 5.06
C TRP A 144 1.43 2.16 4.60
N LEU A 145 0.67 2.43 3.54
CA LEU A 145 0.44 3.76 3.00
C LEU A 145 -0.93 4.23 3.48
N ASP A 146 -0.95 5.24 4.35
CA ASP A 146 -2.18 5.94 4.75
C ASP A 146 -2.74 6.65 3.53
N LEU A 147 -3.92 6.26 3.07
CA LEU A 147 -4.50 6.83 1.83
C LEU A 147 -5.22 8.16 2.05
N GLN A 148 -5.39 8.61 3.30
CA GLN A 148 -5.94 9.92 3.60
C GLN A 148 -4.92 11.03 3.34
N ASP A 149 -3.66 10.83 3.75
CA ASP A 149 -2.60 11.83 3.61
C ASP A 149 -1.39 11.40 2.75
N PHE A 150 -1.37 10.13 2.33
CA PHE A 150 -0.32 9.49 1.54
C PHE A 150 1.03 9.40 2.26
N THR A 151 1.02 9.20 3.57
CA THR A 151 2.21 8.94 4.36
C THR A 151 2.48 7.45 4.51
N GLU A 152 3.76 7.07 4.45
CA GLU A 152 4.21 5.69 4.62
C GLU A 152 4.66 5.44 6.05
N HIS A 153 4.23 4.32 6.61
CA HIS A 153 4.47 3.93 7.99
C HIS A 153 5.09 2.53 8.05
N VAL A 154 6.28 2.45 8.66
CA VAL A 154 6.98 1.18 8.88
C VAL A 154 6.30 0.37 9.98
N VAL A 155 6.02 -0.89 9.70
CA VAL A 155 5.50 -1.85 10.68
C VAL A 155 6.68 -2.54 11.38
N SER A 156 6.85 -2.22 12.66
CA SER A 156 7.93 -2.78 13.49
C SER A 156 7.54 -4.10 14.14
N ASN A 157 8.52 -4.97 14.43
CA ASN A 157 8.29 -6.18 15.22
C ASN A 157 8.16 -5.84 16.71
N LYS A 158 7.31 -6.58 17.42
CA LYS A 158 7.19 -6.51 18.87
C LYS A 158 7.19 -7.92 19.49
N PRO A 159 8.26 -8.32 20.21
CA PRO A 159 9.44 -7.53 20.55
C PRO A 159 10.29 -7.18 19.32
N GLU A 160 11.10 -6.14 19.45
CA GLU A 160 12.03 -5.70 18.39
C GLU A 160 12.91 -6.88 17.94
N ALA A 161 13.04 -7.03 16.62
CA ALA A 161 13.87 -8.08 16.05
C ALA A 161 15.36 -7.76 16.27
N LYS A 162 16.15 -8.80 16.52
CA LYS A 162 17.62 -8.66 16.66
C LYS A 162 18.34 -8.55 15.31
N GLU A 163 17.71 -9.03 14.25
CA GLU A 163 18.28 -9.13 12.91
C GLU A 163 17.24 -8.71 11.87
N PHE A 164 17.72 -8.32 10.68
CA PHE A 164 16.85 -8.06 9.56
C PHE A 164 16.25 -9.36 9.04
N ARG A 165 14.98 -9.32 8.67
CA ARG A 165 14.33 -10.39 7.92
C ARG A 165 14.93 -10.46 6.52
N GLN A 166 15.35 -11.66 6.09
CA GLN A 166 15.96 -11.88 4.77
C GLN A 166 15.07 -12.72 3.85
N GLU A 167 13.94 -13.22 4.36
CA GLU A 167 12.93 -13.95 3.61
C GLU A 167 11.84 -12.99 3.13
N ASP A 168 11.40 -13.12 1.88
CA ASP A 168 10.23 -12.40 1.38
C ASP A 168 8.94 -12.88 2.05
N LEU A 169 7.96 -11.99 2.06
CA LEU A 169 6.72 -12.13 2.80
C LEU A 169 5.51 -12.16 1.89
N ILE A 170 4.50 -12.92 2.33
CA ILE A 170 3.13 -12.88 1.86
C ILE A 170 2.24 -12.43 3.02
N LEU A 171 1.38 -11.46 2.76
CA LEU A 171 0.38 -10.96 3.69
C LEU A 171 -0.98 -11.56 3.33
N LYS A 172 -1.77 -11.92 4.34
CA LYS A 172 -3.13 -12.43 4.15
C LYS A 172 -4.07 -11.84 5.19
N ILE A 173 -5.28 -11.47 4.79
CA ILE A 173 -6.33 -11.12 5.74
C ILE A 173 -6.98 -12.40 6.24
N GLU A 174 -6.90 -12.65 7.54
CA GLU A 174 -7.44 -13.81 8.23
C GLU A 174 -8.13 -13.36 9.52
N ASN A 175 -9.42 -13.71 9.68
CA ASN A 175 -10.21 -13.34 10.86
C ASN A 175 -10.13 -11.84 11.21
N GLU A 176 -10.26 -10.97 10.21
CA GLU A 176 -10.19 -9.50 10.35
C GLU A 176 -8.80 -8.94 10.74
N ASN A 177 -7.76 -9.78 10.83
CA ASN A 177 -6.37 -9.35 11.05
C ASN A 177 -5.50 -9.66 9.83
N ILE A 178 -4.29 -9.09 9.77
CA ILE A 178 -3.32 -9.43 8.72
C ILE A 178 -2.33 -10.45 9.27
N ALA A 179 -2.38 -11.68 8.78
CA ALA A 179 -1.37 -12.70 9.01
C ALA A 179 -0.14 -12.45 8.12
N VAL A 180 1.05 -12.61 8.71
CA VAL A 180 2.35 -12.47 8.04
C VAL A 180 2.96 -13.84 7.83
N TYR A 181 3.26 -14.18 6.58
CA TYR A 181 3.89 -15.44 6.20
C TYR A 181 5.24 -15.21 5.56
N ARG A 182 6.28 -15.90 6.04
CA ARG A 182 7.54 -16.04 5.29
C ARG A 182 7.41 -17.13 4.23
N ILE A 183 8.08 -16.92 3.09
CA ILE A 183 8.21 -17.93 2.05
C ILE A 183 9.40 -18.84 2.39
N GLU A 184 9.14 -20.11 2.65
CA GLU A 184 10.16 -21.08 3.00
C GLU A 184 10.86 -21.65 1.76
N GLY A 185 12.20 -21.82 1.86
CA GLY A 185 12.98 -22.55 0.87
C GLY A 185 13.28 -21.79 -0.44
N MET A 186 13.17 -20.46 -0.46
CA MET A 186 13.45 -19.67 -1.67
C MET A 186 14.88 -19.82 -2.19
N ASP A 187 15.87 -19.95 -1.31
CA ASP A 187 17.28 -20.13 -1.71
C ASP A 187 17.53 -21.32 -2.64
N ASN A 188 16.61 -22.30 -2.66
CA ASN A 188 16.76 -23.55 -3.39
C ASN A 188 15.96 -23.61 -4.70
N ASN A 189 15.13 -22.60 -5.03
CA ASN A 189 14.23 -22.69 -6.18
C ASN A 189 14.21 -21.42 -7.05
N LYS A 190 14.86 -21.49 -8.22
CA LYS A 190 14.87 -20.40 -9.20
C LYS A 190 13.49 -19.96 -9.67
N ALA A 191 12.51 -20.87 -9.72
CA ALA A 191 11.16 -20.54 -10.15
C ALA A 191 10.43 -19.60 -9.17
N SER A 192 10.83 -19.58 -7.89
CA SER A 192 10.29 -18.66 -6.90
C SER A 192 10.71 -17.21 -7.14
N PHE A 193 11.90 -16.98 -7.73
CA PHE A 193 12.43 -15.63 -7.95
C PHE A 193 11.70 -14.85 -9.05
N ASP A 194 11.38 -15.49 -10.16
CA ASP A 194 10.72 -14.79 -11.28
C ASP A 194 9.29 -14.38 -10.92
N VAL A 195 8.60 -15.18 -10.10
CA VAL A 195 7.25 -14.89 -9.61
C VAL A 195 7.24 -13.60 -8.77
N LEU A 196 8.20 -13.43 -7.86
CA LEU A 196 8.24 -12.22 -7.00
C LEU A 196 8.60 -10.96 -7.79
N ARG A 197 9.42 -11.08 -8.84
CA ARG A 197 9.69 -9.95 -9.75
C ARG A 197 8.43 -9.45 -10.45
N THR A 198 7.53 -10.34 -10.83
CA THR A 198 6.28 -9.99 -11.54
C THR A 198 5.06 -9.86 -10.64
N TYR A 199 5.24 -9.92 -9.31
CA TYR A 199 4.20 -10.01 -8.29
C TYR A 199 3.44 -11.36 -8.34
N PRO A 200 3.37 -12.11 -7.21
CA PRO A 200 2.79 -13.45 -7.20
C PRO A 200 1.26 -13.42 -7.40
N THR A 201 0.74 -14.32 -8.25
CA THR A 201 -0.70 -14.55 -8.35
C THR A 201 -1.20 -15.47 -7.24
N THR A 202 -2.50 -15.56 -7.01
CA THR A 202 -3.09 -16.52 -6.06
C THR A 202 -2.63 -17.96 -6.32
N LYS A 203 -2.52 -18.37 -7.59
CA LYS A 203 -2.06 -19.72 -7.98
C LYS A 203 -0.57 -19.94 -7.70
N ASP A 204 0.22 -18.88 -7.69
CA ASP A 204 1.63 -18.97 -7.33
C ASP A 204 1.77 -19.10 -5.81
N ILE A 205 1.01 -18.28 -5.06
CA ILE A 205 0.95 -18.35 -3.59
C ILE A 205 0.50 -19.73 -3.11
N GLU A 206 -0.47 -20.37 -3.77
CA GLU A 206 -0.92 -21.74 -3.45
C GLU A 206 0.17 -22.81 -3.58
N LYS A 207 1.21 -22.55 -4.39
CA LYS A 207 2.36 -23.46 -4.57
C LYS A 207 3.52 -23.14 -3.65
N MET A 208 3.49 -21.99 -2.96
CA MET A 208 4.53 -21.60 -2.02
C MET A 208 4.39 -22.39 -0.72
N THR A 209 5.52 -22.75 -0.13
CA THR A 209 5.55 -23.21 1.26
C THR A 209 5.58 -21.98 2.15
N LEU A 210 4.46 -21.69 2.80
CA LEU A 210 4.30 -20.52 3.65
C LEU A 210 4.32 -20.92 5.13
N VAL A 211 5.12 -20.22 5.92
CA VAL A 211 5.17 -20.40 7.38
C VAL A 211 4.69 -19.11 8.02
N LYS A 212 3.60 -19.18 8.81
CA LYS A 212 3.10 -18.02 9.56
C LYS A 212 4.18 -17.63 10.55
N GLU A 213 4.63 -16.38 10.46
CA GLU A 213 5.66 -15.84 11.35
C GLU A 213 5.12 -14.77 12.29
N GLY A 214 3.93 -14.24 12.02
CA GLY A 214 3.32 -13.24 12.89
C GLY A 214 1.94 -12.78 12.43
N GLU A 215 1.45 -11.77 13.12
CA GLU A 215 0.17 -11.13 12.87
C GLU A 215 0.30 -9.64 13.15
N LEU A 216 -0.30 -8.81 12.28
CA LEU A 216 -0.26 -7.36 12.45
C LEU A 216 -1.38 -6.91 13.39
N VAL A 217 -1.00 -6.12 14.39
CA VAL A 217 -1.89 -5.66 15.46
C VAL A 217 -1.69 -4.17 15.69
N TRP A 218 -2.81 -3.44 15.78
CA TRP A 218 -2.81 -2.02 16.14
C TRP A 218 -2.81 -1.87 17.67
N GLU A 219 -1.73 -1.30 18.21
CA GLU A 219 -1.57 -1.03 19.65
C GLU A 219 -0.95 0.34 19.88
N ASN A 220 -1.46 1.10 20.85
CA ASN A 220 -0.89 2.40 21.25
C ASN A 220 -0.65 3.38 20.07
N SER A 221 -1.58 3.40 19.11
CA SER A 221 -1.51 4.23 17.90
C SER A 221 -0.39 3.87 16.92
N GLU A 222 0.14 2.65 17.00
CA GLU A 222 1.13 2.11 16.07
C GLU A 222 0.70 0.71 15.60
N PHE A 223 1.11 0.35 14.38
CA PHE A 223 0.86 -0.96 13.81
C PHE A 223 2.10 -1.82 13.95
N PHE A 224 1.98 -2.95 14.66
CA PHE A 224 3.09 -3.84 14.97
C PHE A 224 2.88 -5.22 14.36
N ASN A 225 3.96 -5.85 13.93
CA ASN A 225 3.97 -7.29 13.72
C ASN A 225 4.28 -8.00 15.05
N ILE A 226 3.36 -8.84 15.52
CA ILE A 226 3.51 -9.70 16.69
C ILE A 226 3.95 -11.09 16.19
N PRO A 227 5.21 -11.51 16.42
CA PRO A 227 5.66 -12.80 15.94
C PRO A 227 4.92 -13.98 16.58
N GLU A 228 4.67 -15.03 15.80
CA GLU A 228 4.23 -16.32 16.33
C GLU A 228 5.29 -16.89 17.29
N LYS A 229 4.83 -17.59 18.33
CA LYS A 229 5.69 -18.13 19.40
C LYS A 229 6.34 -19.46 19.06
#